data_AF-A0A937W2N5-F1
#
_entry.id   AF-A0A937W2N5-F1
#
_cell.length_a   1.000
_cell.length_b   1.000
_cell.length_c   1.000
_cell.angle_alpha   90.00
_cell.angle_beta   90.00
_cell.angle_gamma   90.00
#
_symmetry.space_group_name_H-M   'P 1'
#
loop_
_entity.id
_entity.type
_entity.pdbx_description
1 polymer ?
#
loop_
_entity_poly.entity_id
_entity_poly.type
_entity_poly.pdbx_seq_one_letter_code
_entity_poly.pdbx_strand_id
1 'polypeptide(L)'
;MSEQGTLGIMRRGDTYQVHYASNNPYEADHQPYACSTETHLEALLHHVGTDAWSIQQTFAELQKGRLVVLPIIHAPARLAAFFQAPAYEETMA
;
A
#
# COMPACT_ATOMS: atom_id res chain seq x y z
N MET A 1 9.05 -9.59 -13.81
CA MET A 1 7.61 -9.76 -14.10
C MET A 1 6.85 -8.71 -13.30
N SER A 2 5.75 -8.19 -13.83
CA SER A 2 4.82 -7.35 -13.07
C SER A 2 3.83 -8.22 -12.31
N GLU A 3 3.49 -7.80 -11.11
CA GLU A 3 2.55 -8.40 -10.18
C GLU A 3 1.32 -7.51 -10.06
N GLN A 4 0.17 -8.13 -9.88
CA GLN A 4 -1.09 -7.45 -9.60
C GLN A 4 -1.40 -7.60 -8.12
N GLY A 5 -1.85 -6.50 -7.52
CA GLY A 5 -2.34 -6.52 -6.15
C GLY A 5 -3.22 -5.32 -5.87
N THR A 6 -3.57 -5.15 -4.61
CA THR A 6 -4.50 -4.13 -4.16
C THR A 6 -3.92 -3.35 -3.00
N LEU A 7 -3.99 -2.02 -3.08
CA LEU A 7 -3.72 -1.13 -1.95
C LEU A 7 -5.02 -0.80 -1.22
N GLY A 8 -5.05 -1.08 0.08
CA GLY A 8 -6.07 -0.58 1.01
C GLY A 8 -5.50 0.63 1.76
N ILE A 9 -6.09 1.81 1.58
CA ILE A 9 -5.60 3.06 2.17
C ILE A 9 -6.68 3.64 3.06
N MET A 10 -6.34 3.94 4.30
CA MET A 10 -7.24 4.58 5.24
C MET A 10 -6.55 5.64 6.07
N ARG A 11 -7.30 6.68 6.44
CA ARG A 11 -6.85 7.67 7.41
C ARG A 11 -7.06 7.15 8.83
N ARG A 12 -6.05 7.27 9.68
CA ARG A 12 -6.02 6.89 11.10
C ARG A 12 -5.62 8.11 11.93
N GLY A 13 -6.60 8.92 12.32
CA GLY A 13 -6.34 10.21 12.97
C GLY A 13 -5.59 11.16 12.03
N ASP A 14 -4.37 11.54 12.41
CA ASP A 14 -3.51 12.42 11.62
C ASP A 14 -2.54 11.68 10.69
N THR A 15 -2.57 10.34 10.69
CA THR A 15 -1.72 9.50 9.83
C THR A 15 -2.56 8.71 8.82
N TYR A 16 -1.88 8.05 7.89
CA TYR A 16 -2.47 7.13 6.93
C TYR A 16 -1.88 5.74 7.13
N GLN A 17 -2.70 4.73 6.97
CA GLN A 17 -2.30 3.34 6.98
C GLN A 17 -2.57 2.76 5.60
N VAL A 18 -1.54 2.14 5.02
CA VAL A 18 -1.59 1.51 3.72
C VAL A 18 -1.34 0.01 3.89
N HIS A 19 -2.20 -0.80 3.28
CA HIS A 19 -2.11 -2.25 3.26
C HIS A 19 -1.90 -2.68 1.82
N TYR A 20 -0.99 -3.62 1.59
CA TYR A 20 -0.82 -4.24 0.29
C TYR A 20 -1.26 -5.70 0.36
N ALA A 21 -2.15 -6.09 -0.54
CA ALA A 21 -2.58 -7.47 -0.72
C ALA A 21 -2.18 -7.92 -2.13
N SER A 22 -1.31 -8.92 -2.21
CA SER A 22 -0.96 -9.57 -3.48
C SER A 22 -2.13 -10.39 -4.00
N ASN A 23 -2.31 -10.46 -5.32
CA ASN A 23 -3.21 -11.44 -5.92
C ASN A 23 -2.58 -12.85 -6.00
N ASN A 24 -1.31 -13.00 -5.66
CA ASN A 24 -0.64 -14.29 -5.55
C ASN A 24 -1.07 -14.98 -4.24
N PRO A 25 -1.83 -16.10 -4.30
CA PRO A 25 -2.35 -16.75 -3.10
C PRO A 25 -1.26 -17.41 -2.24
N TYR A 26 -0.04 -17.51 -2.74
CA TYR A 26 1.11 -18.07 -2.02
C TYR A 26 1.95 -17.00 -1.34
N GLU A 27 1.67 -15.72 -1.58
CA GLU A 27 2.40 -14.63 -0.97
C GLU A 27 1.84 -14.33 0.42
N ALA A 28 2.74 -14.14 1.38
CA ALA A 28 2.34 -13.79 2.73
C ALA A 28 1.78 -12.36 2.79
N ASP A 29 0.81 -12.14 3.68
CA ASP A 29 0.28 -10.80 3.92
C ASP A 29 1.38 -9.87 4.44
N HIS A 30 1.54 -8.75 3.75
CA HIS A 30 2.55 -7.75 4.12
C HIS A 30 2.13 -6.95 5.33
N GLN A 31 3.11 -6.53 6.14
CA GLN A 31 2.84 -5.62 7.24
C GLN A 31 2.32 -4.27 6.72
N PRO A 32 1.31 -3.66 7.37
CA PRO A 32 0.81 -2.36 6.96
C PRO A 32 1.90 -1.28 7.05
N TYR A 33 1.98 -0.45 6.02
CA TYR A 33 2.87 0.70 5.99
C TYR A 33 2.16 1.94 6.54
N ALA A 34 2.79 2.62 7.49
CA ALA A 34 2.26 3.85 8.08
C ALA A 34 2.88 5.08 7.40
N CYS A 35 2.04 5.92 6.78
CA CYS A 35 2.45 7.22 6.26
C CYS A 35 2.05 8.32 7.26
N SER A 36 3.02 9.11 7.71
CA SER A 36 2.79 10.21 8.65
C SER A 36 2.18 11.46 8.00
N THR A 37 2.26 11.61 6.67
CA THR A 37 1.84 12.82 5.96
C THR A 37 1.20 12.49 4.62
N GLU A 38 0.42 13.43 4.08
CA GLU A 38 -0.13 13.34 2.71
C GLU A 38 0.99 13.28 1.67
N THR A 39 2.07 14.04 1.85
CA THR A 39 3.22 14.03 0.92
C THR A 39 3.89 12.66 0.85
N HIS A 40 4.03 11.95 1.97
CA HIS A 40 4.57 10.59 1.96
C HIS A 40 3.63 9.60 1.26
N LEU A 41 2.31 9.75 1.45
CA LEU A 41 1.32 8.93 0.77
C LEU A 41 1.29 9.21 -0.74
N GLU A 42 1.34 10.47 -1.16
CA GLU A 42 1.41 10.86 -2.57
C GLU A 42 2.66 10.32 -3.25
N ALA A 43 3.82 10.42 -2.59
CA ALA A 43 5.08 9.86 -3.09
C ALA A 43 4.99 8.33 -3.28
N LEU A 44 4.37 7.62 -2.35
CA LEU A 44 4.09 6.19 -2.48
C LEU A 44 3.19 5.90 -3.69
N LEU A 45 2.08 6.63 -3.85
CA LEU A 45 1.14 6.44 -4.95
C LEU A 45 1.79 6.67 -6.31
N HIS A 46 2.66 7.68 -6.43
CA HIS A 46 3.48 7.89 -7.63
C HIS A 46 4.49 6.77 -7.84
N HIS A 47 5.14 6.30 -6.78
CA HIS A 47 6.14 5.21 -6.87
C HIS A 47 5.55 3.92 -7.43
N VAL A 48 4.32 3.58 -7.01
CA VAL A 48 3.60 2.39 -7.51
C VAL A 48 2.93 2.61 -8.87
N GLY A 49 3.05 3.80 -9.46
CA GLY A 49 2.58 4.10 -10.81
C GLY A 49 1.11 4.52 -10.91
N THR A 50 0.53 5.02 -9.82
CA THR A 50 -0.85 5.55 -9.82
C THR A 50 -0.92 6.83 -10.63
N ASP A 51 -1.96 6.98 -11.46
CA ASP A 51 -2.17 8.19 -12.25
C ASP A 51 -2.70 9.36 -11.40
N ALA A 52 -2.51 10.58 -11.89
CA ALA A 52 -2.85 11.80 -11.16
C ALA A 52 -4.34 11.90 -10.79
N TRP A 53 -5.25 11.40 -11.63
CA TRP A 53 -6.69 11.43 -11.32
C TRP A 53 -7.02 10.50 -10.17
N SER A 54 -6.49 9.27 -10.20
CA SER A 54 -6.66 8.29 -9.12
C SER A 54 -6.05 8.77 -7.80
N ILE A 55 -4.92 9.50 -7.84
CA ILE A 55 -4.33 10.13 -6.65
C ILE A 55 -5.29 11.18 -6.07
N GLN A 56 -5.81 12.08 -6.89
CA GLN A 56 -6.77 13.10 -6.45
C GLN A 56 -8.03 12.50 -5.84
N GLN A 57 -8.59 11.45 -6.47
CA GLN A 57 -9.75 10.75 -5.93
C GLN A 57 -9.43 10.06 -4.60
N THR A 58 -8.24 9.47 -4.47
CA THR A 58 -7.79 8.84 -3.22
C THR A 58 -7.84 9.84 -2.07
N PHE A 59 -7.23 11.02 -2.23
CA PHE A 59 -7.27 12.05 -1.20
C PHE A 59 -8.69 12.58 -0.93
N ALA A 60 -9.50 12.78 -1.97
CA ALA A 60 -10.88 13.22 -1.81
C ALA A 60 -11.73 12.24 -0.97
N GLU A 61 -11.53 10.94 -1.14
CA GLU A 61 -12.23 9.91 -0.37
C GLU A 61 -11.67 9.76 1.06
N LEU A 62 -10.34 9.87 1.23
CA LEU A 62 -9.71 9.86 2.55
C LEU A 62 -10.14 11.04 3.42
N GLN A 63 -10.34 12.22 2.83
CA GLN A 63 -10.88 13.39 3.55
C GLN A 63 -12.33 13.19 4.00
N LYS A 64 -13.08 12.29 3.35
CA LYS A 64 -14.42 11.86 3.79
C LYS A 64 -14.37 10.75 4.84
N GLY A 65 -13.18 10.34 5.29
CA GLY A 65 -12.97 9.26 6.25
C GLY A 65 -13.22 7.85 5.68
N ARG A 66 -13.21 7.70 4.35
CA ARG A 66 -13.49 6.41 3.69
C ARG A 66 -12.21 5.59 3.50
N LEU A 67 -12.40 4.28 3.41
CA LEU A 67 -11.38 3.35 2.91
C LEU A 67 -11.28 3.51 1.39
N VAL A 68 -10.08 3.68 0.87
CA VAL A 68 -9.79 3.64 -0.56
C VAL A 68 -9.19 2.29 -0.89
N VAL A 69 -9.71 1.65 -1.93
CA VAL A 69 -9.21 0.38 -2.46
C VAL A 69 -8.74 0.64 -3.88
N LEU A 70 -7.45 0.49 -4.12
CA LEU A 70 -6.80 0.81 -5.39
C LEU A 70 -6.11 -0.43 -5.96
N PRO A 71 -6.60 -1.00 -7.08
CA PRO A 71 -5.88 -2.04 -7.78
C PRO A 71 -4.62 -1.46 -8.43
N ILE A 72 -3.49 -2.16 -8.31
CA ILE A 72 -2.20 -1.72 -8.85
C ILE A 72 -1.53 -2.85 -9.63
N ILE A 73 -0.75 -2.48 -10.65
CA ILE A 73 0.15 -3.36 -11.38
C ILE A 73 1.56 -2.81 -11.22
N HIS A 74 2.46 -3.56 -10.60
CA HIS A 74 3.78 -3.06 -10.21
C HIS A 74 4.84 -4.17 -10.38
N ALA A 75 6.12 -3.81 -10.31
CA ALA A 75 7.17 -4.82 -10.19
C ALA A 75 7.43 -5.11 -8.70
N PRO A 76 7.59 -6.37 -8.26
CA PRO A 76 7.71 -6.73 -6.84
C PRO A 76 8.75 -5.90 -6.08
N ALA A 77 9.89 -5.60 -6.73
CA ALA A 77 10.97 -4.80 -6.16
C ALA A 77 10.56 -3.36 -5.78
N ARG A 78 9.49 -2.80 -6.35
CA ARG A 78 8.99 -1.45 -6.01
C ARG A 78 8.25 -1.42 -4.68
N LEU A 79 7.63 -2.52 -4.26
CA LEU A 79 6.88 -2.56 -3.00
C LEU A 79 7.73 -2.98 -1.80
N ALA A 80 8.79 -3.75 -2.03
CA ALA A 80 9.69 -4.21 -0.96
C ALA A 80 10.33 -3.07 -0.13
N ALA A 81 10.37 -1.84 -0.66
CA ALA A 81 10.85 -0.67 0.07
C ALA A 81 9.85 -0.14 1.12
N PHE A 82 8.57 -0.48 0.99
CA PHE A 82 7.48 0.05 1.82
C PHE A 82 6.78 -1.04 2.62
N PHE A 83 6.66 -2.24 2.03
CA PHE A 83 5.93 -3.36 2.59
C PHE A 83 6.93 -4.47 2.89
N GLN A 84 7.05 -4.78 4.17
CA GLN A 84 7.87 -5.90 4.63
C GLN A 84 7.00 -7.13 4.73
N ALA A 85 7.51 -8.23 4.16
CA ALA A 85 6.99 -9.55 4.48
C ALA A 85 7.10 -9.75 6.01
N PRO A 86 6.15 -10.46 6.62
CA PRO A 86 6.20 -10.72 8.05
C PRO A 86 7.49 -11.47 8.37
N ALA A 87 8.18 -11.05 9.42
CA ALA A 87 9.30 -11.83 9.95
C ALA A 87 8.73 -13.15 10.48
N TYR A 88 8.84 -14.21 9.69
CA TYR A 88 8.79 -15.54 10.27
C TYR A 88 10.09 -15.68 11.07
N GLU A 89 10.00 -15.59 12.39
CA GLU A 89 11.08 -16.08 13.24
C GLU A 89 11.25 -17.56 12.90
N GLU A 90 12.37 -17.91 12.24
CA GLU A 90 12.86 -19.29 12.18
C GLU A 90 13.18 -19.74 13.62
N THR A 91 12.14 -20.05 14.39
CA THR A 91 12.27 -20.92 15.56
C THR A 91 12.18 -22.36 15.04
N MET A 92 13.24 -22.80 14.37
CA MET A 92 13.50 -24.22 14.20
C MET A 92 14.44 -24.64 15.34
N ALA A 93 13.85 -25.41 16.26
CA ALA A 93 14.53 -26.07 17.38
C ALA A 93 15.53 -27.13 16.92
#